data_AF-A0A8D5ZF31-F1
#
_entry.id   AF-A0A8D5ZF31-F1
#
_cell.length_a   1.000
_cell.length_b   1.000
_cell.length_c   1.000
_cell.angle_alpha   90.00
_cell.angle_beta   90.00
_cell.angle_gamma   90.00
#
_symmetry.space_group_name_H-M   'P 1'
#
loop_
_entity.id
_entity.type
_entity.pdbx_description
1 polymer ?
#
loop_
_entity_poly.entity_id
_entity_poly.type
_entity_poly.pdbx_seq_one_letter_code
_entity_poly.pdbx_strand_id
1 'polypeptide(L)'
;MQLKEKFSKDPVKYAFEIYDMENESKYTEFIIHREGYLMFYRRFKHPNVILEADEEETLTYLISKISESKYILFTDPKWLGVVREKIPNAKIYGEILMICENPKAFPDKRVRRLSSDDLELTPYSGKRLEFLSEALSAGKTTVYGAFVDERFVSVAYTWIETESVAYIGGVLTEERYRNRGLAKAVVSAIANDIVKRGKIASLYVRDDNIPAIKAYEAVGFKARGRRLWVDVNTGESP
;
A
#
# COMPACT_ATOMS: atom_id res chain seq x y z
N MET A 1 2.60 -14.62 22.11
CA MET A 1 2.10 -13.22 22.20
C MET A 1 0.83 -13.09 21.37
N GLN A 2 -0.25 -12.46 21.86
CA GLN A 2 -1.45 -12.24 21.03
C GLN A 2 -1.08 -11.26 19.90
N LEU A 3 -1.37 -11.58 18.63
CA LEU A 3 -0.97 -10.77 17.47
C LEU A 3 -1.32 -9.28 17.62
N LYS A 4 -2.46 -8.96 18.24
CA LYS A 4 -2.88 -7.58 18.57
C LYS A 4 -1.83 -6.81 19.38
N GLU A 5 -1.21 -7.44 20.37
CA GLU A 5 -0.17 -6.84 21.19
C GLU A 5 1.14 -6.65 20.41
N LYS A 6 1.43 -7.54 19.45
CA LYS A 6 2.56 -7.36 18.53
C LYS A 6 2.34 -6.14 17.64
N PHE A 7 1.16 -6.06 17.02
CA PHE A 7 0.84 -5.02 16.04
C PHE A 7 0.76 -3.62 16.65
N SER A 8 0.28 -3.51 17.90
CA SER A 8 0.20 -2.21 18.60
C SER A 8 1.57 -1.58 18.89
N LYS A 9 2.67 -2.36 18.87
CA LYS A 9 4.03 -1.83 19.10
C LYS A 9 4.56 -0.97 17.96
N ASP A 10 4.09 -1.20 16.73
CA ASP A 10 4.45 -0.38 15.57
C ASP A 10 3.25 -0.32 14.59
N PRO A 11 2.25 0.56 14.85
CA PRO A 11 1.04 0.63 14.05
C PRO A 11 1.28 1.09 12.60
N VAL A 12 2.44 1.69 12.31
CA VAL A 12 2.84 2.04 10.95
C VAL A 12 3.30 0.80 10.20
N LYS A 13 4.19 0.00 10.81
CA LYS A 13 4.69 -1.24 10.22
C LYS A 13 3.55 -2.22 9.97
N TYR A 14 2.68 -2.41 10.96
CA TYR A 14 1.63 -3.42 10.96
C TYR A 14 0.26 -2.90 10.49
N ALA A 15 0.21 -1.78 9.79
CA ALA A 15 -1.07 -1.14 9.43
C ALA A 15 -1.98 -2.03 8.60
N PHE A 16 -1.41 -2.85 7.69
CA PHE A 16 -2.17 -3.80 6.89
C PHE A 16 -2.76 -4.91 7.76
N GLU A 17 -1.95 -5.48 8.65
CA GLU A 17 -2.40 -6.52 9.59
C GLU A 17 -3.48 -6.02 10.54
N ILE A 18 -3.35 -4.78 11.03
CA ILE A 18 -4.36 -4.13 11.88
C ILE A 18 -5.65 -3.91 11.07
N TYR A 19 -5.54 -3.26 9.92
CA TYR A 19 -6.71 -2.91 9.11
C TYR A 19 -7.48 -4.16 8.66
N ASP A 20 -6.78 -5.16 8.12
CA ASP A 20 -7.39 -6.36 7.56
C ASP A 20 -8.05 -7.20 8.66
N MET A 21 -7.41 -7.34 9.83
CA MET A 21 -7.98 -8.04 10.98
C MET A 21 -9.25 -7.36 11.51
N GLU A 22 -9.32 -6.02 11.49
CA GLU A 22 -10.45 -5.26 12.05
C GLU A 22 -11.59 -5.06 11.05
N ASN A 23 -11.28 -4.81 9.78
CA ASN A 23 -12.25 -4.35 8.77
C ASN A 23 -12.57 -5.41 7.73
N GLU A 24 -11.67 -6.37 7.53
CA GLU A 24 -11.73 -7.34 6.44
C GLU A 24 -11.53 -8.77 6.95
N SER A 25 -11.94 -9.05 8.19
CA SER A 25 -11.75 -10.35 8.85
C SER A 25 -12.36 -11.52 8.07
N LYS A 26 -13.44 -11.28 7.31
CA LYS A 26 -14.05 -12.26 6.38
C LYS A 26 -13.12 -12.73 5.26
N TYR A 27 -12.10 -11.95 4.91
CA TYR A 27 -11.12 -12.26 3.87
C TYR A 27 -9.73 -12.53 4.43
N THR A 28 -9.56 -12.47 5.75
CA THR A 28 -8.25 -12.46 6.40
C THR A 28 -8.06 -13.72 7.25
N GLU A 29 -6.98 -14.45 6.99
CA GLU A 29 -6.63 -15.68 7.72
C GLU A 29 -5.20 -15.62 8.21
N PHE A 30 -4.94 -16.07 9.44
CA PHE A 30 -3.61 -16.16 10.01
C PHE A 30 -3.18 -17.62 10.23
N ILE A 31 -1.94 -17.94 9.84
CA ILE A 31 -1.23 -19.15 10.26
C ILE A 31 -0.06 -18.70 11.13
N ILE A 32 -0.07 -19.08 12.41
CA ILE A 32 0.96 -18.70 13.38
C ILE A 32 1.89 -19.88 13.62
N HIS A 33 3.19 -19.64 13.64
CA HIS A 33 4.19 -20.62 14.04
C HIS A 33 5.31 -19.93 14.83
N ARG A 34 5.52 -20.39 16.07
CA ARG A 34 6.44 -19.73 17.02
C ARG A 34 6.12 -18.22 17.11
N GLU A 35 7.10 -17.35 16.90
CA GLU A 35 6.94 -15.88 16.91
C GLU A 35 6.61 -15.27 15.53
N GLY A 36 6.50 -16.12 14.50
CA GLY A 36 6.17 -15.71 13.13
C GLY A 36 4.72 -15.98 12.74
N TYR A 37 4.30 -15.37 11.63
CA TYR A 37 2.99 -15.58 11.05
C TYR A 37 2.99 -15.45 9.53
N LEU A 38 2.00 -16.11 8.92
CA LEU A 38 1.44 -15.77 7.62
C LEU A 38 0.09 -15.13 7.82
N MET A 39 -0.16 -14.02 7.12
CA MET A 39 -1.48 -13.43 6.95
C MET A 39 -1.87 -13.53 5.49
N PHE A 40 -2.98 -14.20 5.21
CA PHE A 40 -3.59 -14.23 3.89
C PHE A 40 -4.73 -13.23 3.80
N TYR A 41 -4.79 -12.48 2.71
CA TYR A 41 -5.89 -11.59 2.36
C TYR A 41 -6.48 -11.98 1.01
N ARG A 42 -7.73 -12.46 0.98
CA ARG A 42 -8.36 -13.14 -0.18
C ARG A 42 -9.55 -12.40 -0.81
N ARG A 43 -9.56 -11.07 -0.79
CA ARG A 43 -10.64 -10.28 -1.44
C ARG A 43 -10.50 -10.22 -2.97
N PHE A 44 -9.28 -10.30 -3.49
CA PHE A 44 -8.99 -10.14 -4.93
C PHE A 44 -8.74 -11.49 -5.64
N LYS A 45 -8.30 -11.43 -6.91
CA LYS A 45 -8.17 -12.61 -7.79
C LYS A 45 -7.17 -13.65 -7.28
N HIS A 46 -6.12 -13.22 -6.62
CA HIS A 46 -5.14 -14.03 -5.91
C HIS A 46 -4.89 -13.42 -4.53
N PRO A 47 -4.44 -14.20 -3.54
CA PRO A 47 -4.14 -13.67 -2.22
C PRO A 47 -2.97 -12.71 -2.24
N ASN A 48 -3.08 -11.70 -1.38
CA ASN A 48 -1.93 -11.01 -0.83
C ASN A 48 -1.53 -11.71 0.46
N VAL A 49 -0.25 -11.96 0.64
CA VAL A 49 0.29 -12.75 1.75
C VAL A 49 1.34 -11.92 2.46
N ILE A 50 1.18 -11.65 3.75
CA ILE A 50 2.23 -11.06 4.57
C ILE A 50 2.89 -12.17 5.38
N LEU A 51 4.21 -12.28 5.31
CA LEU A 51 4.99 -13.24 6.07
C LEU A 51 6.00 -12.50 6.94
N GLU A 52 5.84 -12.64 8.25
CA GLU A 52 6.80 -12.14 9.23
C GLU A 52 7.38 -13.29 10.05
N ALA A 53 8.70 -13.30 10.18
CA ALA A 53 9.44 -14.25 10.99
C ALA A 53 10.78 -13.63 11.44
N ASP A 54 11.27 -14.09 12.59
CA ASP A 54 12.57 -13.70 13.13
C ASP A 54 13.66 -14.71 12.78
N GLU A 55 13.29 -16.00 12.67
CA GLU A 55 14.19 -17.13 12.42
C GLU A 55 13.89 -17.82 11.08
N GLU A 56 14.94 -18.30 10.39
CA GLU A 56 14.84 -18.92 9.07
C GLU A 56 14.00 -20.21 9.07
N GLU A 57 14.10 -21.01 10.13
CA GLU A 57 13.31 -22.23 10.29
C GLU A 57 11.80 -21.91 10.32
N THR A 58 11.44 -20.83 11.03
CA THR A 58 10.05 -20.37 11.14
C THR A 58 9.56 -19.85 9.79
N LEU A 59 10.37 -19.04 9.11
CA LEU A 59 10.08 -18.55 7.76
C LEU A 59 9.84 -19.71 6.79
N THR A 60 10.75 -20.68 6.78
CA THR A 60 10.70 -21.83 5.86
C THR A 60 9.45 -22.68 6.10
N TYR A 61 9.14 -22.97 7.36
CA TYR A 61 7.90 -23.67 7.72
C TYR A 61 6.67 -22.90 7.23
N LEU A 62 6.63 -21.59 7.45
CA LEU A 62 5.51 -20.75 7.03
C LEU A 62 5.37 -20.73 5.51
N ILE A 63 6.44 -20.49 4.74
CA ILE A 63 6.42 -20.54 3.26
C ILE A 63 5.82 -21.87 2.77
N SER A 64 6.16 -22.99 3.42
CA SER A 64 5.65 -24.31 3.05
C SER A 64 4.14 -24.49 3.27
N LYS A 65 3.45 -23.54 3.92
CA LYS A 65 1.99 -23.55 4.12
C LYS A 65 1.22 -22.81 3.04
N ILE A 66 1.89 -22.05 2.18
CA ILE A 66 1.26 -21.39 1.04
C ILE A 66 1.01 -22.47 -0.02
N SER A 67 -0.27 -22.79 -0.26
CA SER A 67 -0.67 -23.82 -1.23
C SER A 67 -1.12 -23.22 -2.56
N GLU A 68 -1.34 -21.91 -2.62
CA GLU A 68 -1.76 -21.18 -3.79
C GLU A 68 -0.63 -21.11 -4.84
N SER A 69 -0.98 -21.37 -6.10
CA SER A 69 -0.04 -21.30 -7.22
C SER A 69 0.20 -19.88 -7.74
N LYS A 70 -0.66 -18.92 -7.33
CA LYS A 70 -0.61 -17.51 -7.68
C LYS A 70 -0.85 -16.64 -6.45
N TYR A 71 0.09 -15.77 -6.10
CA TYR A 71 -0.02 -14.86 -4.96
C TYR A 71 1.02 -13.75 -5.02
N ILE A 72 0.78 -12.69 -4.26
CA ILE A 72 1.80 -11.68 -3.92
C ILE A 72 2.23 -11.91 -2.48
N LEU A 73 3.54 -12.06 -2.25
CA LEU A 73 4.12 -12.21 -0.92
C LEU A 73 4.88 -10.94 -0.52
N PHE A 74 4.61 -10.48 0.70
CA PHE A 74 5.31 -9.38 1.35
C PHE A 74 6.11 -9.92 2.53
N THR A 75 7.41 -9.62 2.59
CA THR A 75 8.27 -10.05 3.70
C THR A 75 9.48 -9.15 3.88
N ASP A 76 10.25 -9.35 4.96
CA ASP A 76 11.45 -8.56 5.26
C ASP A 76 12.58 -8.82 4.23
N PRO A 77 13.32 -7.79 3.78
CA PRO A 77 14.43 -7.95 2.84
C PRO A 77 15.55 -8.86 3.30
N LYS A 78 15.73 -9.07 4.62
CA LYS A 78 16.71 -10.03 5.16
C LYS A 78 16.48 -11.45 4.64
N TRP A 79 15.24 -11.76 4.23
CA TRP A 79 14.85 -13.08 3.72
C TRP A 79 15.05 -13.28 2.22
N LEU A 80 15.67 -12.32 1.51
CA LEU A 80 15.86 -12.41 0.05
C LEU A 80 16.53 -13.72 -0.39
N GLY A 81 17.53 -14.21 0.34
CA GLY A 81 18.21 -15.46 0.04
C GLY A 81 17.27 -16.67 0.09
N VAL A 82 16.53 -16.80 1.20
CA VAL A 82 15.59 -17.90 1.43
C VAL A 82 14.41 -17.84 0.44
N VAL A 83 13.89 -16.64 0.16
CA VAL A 83 12.82 -16.45 -0.83
C VAL A 83 13.28 -16.90 -2.22
N ARG A 84 14.51 -16.56 -2.65
CA ARG A 84 15.07 -17.01 -3.92
C ARG A 84 15.27 -18.53 -4.00
N GLU A 85 15.62 -19.16 -2.88
CA GLU A 85 15.76 -20.62 -2.81
C GLU A 85 14.40 -21.33 -2.87
N LYS A 86 13.43 -20.89 -2.06
CA LYS A 86 12.12 -21.56 -1.92
C LYS A 86 11.14 -21.21 -3.04
N ILE A 87 11.29 -20.03 -3.66
CA ILE A 87 10.38 -19.51 -4.69
C ILE A 87 11.19 -19.02 -5.89
N PRO A 88 11.96 -19.89 -6.58
CA PRO A 88 12.98 -19.49 -7.54
C PRO A 88 12.45 -18.76 -8.79
N ASN A 89 11.18 -18.95 -9.13
CA ASN A 89 10.55 -18.33 -10.30
C ASN A 89 9.83 -17.00 -9.99
N ALA A 90 9.90 -16.51 -8.76
CA ALA A 90 9.22 -15.28 -8.38
C ALA A 90 9.93 -14.04 -8.95
N LYS A 91 9.13 -13.02 -9.29
CA LYS A 91 9.65 -11.67 -9.53
C LYS A 91 9.70 -10.93 -8.21
N ILE A 92 10.88 -10.45 -7.83
CA ILE A 92 11.11 -9.82 -6.52
C ILE A 92 11.46 -8.36 -6.73
N TYR A 93 10.78 -7.47 -6.03
CA TYR A 93 11.03 -6.03 -6.01
C TYR A 93 11.24 -5.55 -4.59
N GLY A 94 12.13 -4.57 -4.40
CA GLY A 94 12.30 -3.87 -3.14
C GLY A 94 11.33 -2.70 -3.04
N GLU A 95 10.67 -2.56 -1.90
CA GLU A 95 9.86 -1.38 -1.58
C GLU A 95 10.38 -0.69 -0.32
N ILE A 96 10.29 0.64 -0.32
CA ILE A 96 10.60 1.51 0.81
C ILE A 96 9.28 1.95 1.43
N LEU A 97 9.10 1.68 2.72
CA LEU A 97 8.07 2.32 3.52
C LEU A 97 8.49 3.76 3.77
N MET A 98 7.69 4.72 3.33
CA MET A 98 7.88 6.14 3.61
C MET A 98 6.72 6.68 4.45
N ILE A 99 7.02 7.56 5.41
CA ILE A 99 6.04 8.20 6.29
C ILE A 99 6.17 9.72 6.27
N CYS A 100 5.07 10.42 6.50
CA CYS A 100 5.00 11.88 6.58
C CYS A 100 4.02 12.33 7.68
N GLU A 101 4.55 13.05 8.66
CA GLU A 101 3.77 13.66 9.76
C GLU A 101 3.62 15.18 9.58
N ASN A 102 4.46 15.81 8.75
CA ASN A 102 4.49 17.25 8.55
C ASN A 102 4.61 17.58 7.04
N PRO A 103 3.54 17.39 6.26
CA PRO A 103 3.58 17.56 4.81
C PRO A 103 3.71 19.03 4.41
N LYS A 104 4.62 19.31 3.48
CA LYS A 104 4.68 20.57 2.75
C LYS A 104 3.55 20.60 1.72
N ALA A 105 2.73 21.64 1.76
CA ALA A 105 1.66 21.83 0.79
C ALA A 105 2.24 22.24 -0.57
N PHE A 106 1.74 21.63 -1.64
CA PHE A 106 1.94 22.07 -3.03
C PHE A 106 0.58 22.33 -3.67
N PRO A 107 -0.09 23.45 -3.31
CA PRO A 107 -1.43 23.75 -3.81
C PRO A 107 -1.42 23.88 -5.33
N ASP A 108 -2.46 23.33 -5.97
CA ASP A 108 -2.67 23.45 -7.39
C ASP A 108 -4.17 23.53 -7.65
N LYS A 109 -4.62 24.55 -8.38
CA LYS A 109 -6.04 24.78 -8.69
C LYS A 109 -6.68 23.62 -9.47
N ARG A 110 -5.85 22.78 -10.11
CA ARG A 110 -6.28 21.58 -10.84
C ARG A 110 -6.61 20.42 -9.92
N VAL A 111 -6.19 20.46 -8.66
CA VAL A 111 -6.33 19.38 -7.70
C VAL A 111 -7.53 19.62 -6.79
N ARG A 112 -8.37 18.60 -6.63
CA ARG A 112 -9.50 18.61 -5.69
C ARG A 112 -9.75 17.22 -5.10
N ARG A 113 -10.45 17.20 -3.96
CA ARG A 113 -11.00 15.98 -3.38
C ARG A 113 -12.13 15.46 -4.29
N LEU A 114 -12.21 14.15 -4.45
CA LEU A 114 -13.21 13.48 -5.29
C LEU A 114 -14.36 12.93 -4.44
N SER A 115 -15.56 12.93 -5.01
CA SER A 115 -16.74 12.19 -4.52
C SER A 115 -16.91 10.87 -5.27
N SER A 116 -17.94 10.09 -4.91
CA SER A 116 -18.34 8.88 -5.65
C SER A 116 -18.57 9.14 -7.14
N ASP A 117 -19.16 10.28 -7.46
CA ASP A 117 -19.58 10.63 -8.83
C ASP A 117 -18.37 10.92 -9.74
N ASP A 118 -17.24 11.27 -9.14
CA ASP A 118 -16.00 11.51 -9.86
C ASP A 118 -15.21 10.23 -10.18
N LEU A 119 -15.52 9.10 -9.53
CA LEU A 119 -14.71 7.88 -9.64
C LEU A 119 -14.75 7.28 -11.06
N GLU A 120 -15.85 7.48 -11.78
CA GLU A 120 -16.00 7.09 -13.19
C GLU A 120 -15.04 7.85 -14.12
N LEU A 121 -14.48 8.98 -13.68
CA LEU A 121 -13.49 9.75 -14.43
C LEU A 121 -12.06 9.19 -14.26
N THR A 122 -11.86 8.30 -13.29
CA THR A 122 -10.56 7.69 -13.01
C THR A 122 -10.26 6.56 -14.00
N PRO A 123 -8.99 6.17 -14.21
CA PRO A 123 -8.64 5.03 -15.06
C PRO A 123 -8.91 3.68 -14.37
N TYR A 124 -9.48 3.66 -13.16
CA TYR A 124 -9.79 2.43 -12.45
C TYR A 124 -11.06 1.80 -13.00
N SER A 125 -11.08 0.47 -13.09
CA SER A 125 -12.19 -0.29 -13.65
C SER A 125 -12.40 -1.62 -12.94
N GLY A 126 -13.53 -2.27 -13.22
CA GLY A 126 -13.91 -3.57 -12.66
C GLY A 126 -13.88 -3.59 -11.13
N LYS A 127 -13.39 -4.69 -10.56
CA LYS A 127 -13.33 -4.90 -9.10
C LYS A 127 -12.59 -3.80 -8.34
N ARG A 128 -11.65 -3.09 -8.97
CA ARG A 128 -10.92 -2.00 -8.32
C ARG A 128 -11.78 -0.73 -8.19
N LEU A 129 -12.56 -0.41 -9.22
CA LEU A 129 -13.52 0.70 -9.18
C LEU A 129 -14.65 0.38 -8.20
N GLU A 130 -15.19 -0.83 -8.24
CA GLU A 130 -16.20 -1.31 -7.29
C GLU A 130 -15.72 -1.17 -5.84
N PHE A 131 -14.49 -1.65 -5.55
CA PHE A 131 -13.88 -1.53 -4.23
C PHE A 131 -13.69 -0.06 -3.81
N LEU A 132 -13.15 0.79 -4.68
CA LEU A 132 -12.94 2.20 -4.35
C LEU A 132 -14.26 2.95 -4.13
N SER A 133 -15.30 2.63 -4.90
CA SER A 133 -16.63 3.21 -4.75
C SER A 133 -17.30 2.80 -3.43
N GLU A 134 -17.23 1.51 -3.08
CA GLU A 134 -17.69 0.99 -1.78
C GLU A 134 -16.93 1.65 -0.62
N ALA A 135 -15.59 1.68 -0.71
CA ALA A 135 -14.74 2.28 0.30
C ALA A 135 -15.00 3.78 0.46
N LEU A 136 -15.20 4.52 -0.64
CA LEU A 136 -15.41 5.96 -0.59
C LEU A 136 -16.78 6.29 0.02
N SER A 137 -17.81 5.54 -0.38
CA SER A 137 -19.17 5.66 0.17
C SER A 137 -19.21 5.31 1.67
N ALA A 138 -18.38 4.35 2.11
CA ALA A 138 -18.24 3.97 3.51
C ALA A 138 -17.29 4.89 4.30
N GLY A 139 -16.69 5.92 3.69
CA GLY A 139 -15.72 6.80 4.35
C GLY A 139 -14.40 6.12 4.72
N LYS A 140 -14.08 4.98 4.11
CA LYS A 140 -12.86 4.18 4.35
C LYS A 140 -11.68 4.58 3.46
N THR A 141 -11.91 5.40 2.44
CA THR A 141 -10.86 5.96 1.58
C THR A 141 -11.08 7.45 1.35
N THR A 142 -9.98 8.15 1.08
CA THR A 142 -9.95 9.53 0.62
C THR A 142 -9.29 9.55 -0.74
N VAL A 143 -9.86 10.28 -1.70
CA VAL A 143 -9.35 10.37 -3.07
C VAL A 143 -9.15 11.83 -3.46
N TYR A 144 -7.97 12.13 -4.02
CA TYR A 144 -7.66 13.43 -4.64
C TYR A 144 -7.31 13.22 -6.11
N GLY A 145 -7.90 14.01 -6.99
CA GLY A 145 -7.68 13.98 -8.42
C GLY A 145 -7.18 15.33 -8.96
N ALA A 146 -6.42 15.29 -10.04
CA ALA A 146 -6.01 16.46 -10.81
C ALA A 146 -6.67 16.47 -12.20
N PHE A 147 -7.11 17.65 -12.64
CA PHE A 147 -7.79 17.84 -13.92
C PHE A 147 -7.08 18.87 -14.80
N VAL A 148 -6.97 18.61 -16.10
CA VAL A 148 -6.49 19.57 -17.11
C VAL A 148 -7.50 19.57 -18.25
N ASP A 149 -8.10 20.72 -18.53
CA ASP A 149 -9.15 20.88 -19.57
C ASP A 149 -10.29 19.86 -19.39
N GLU A 150 -10.85 19.78 -18.17
CA GLU A 150 -11.88 18.81 -17.73
C GLU A 150 -11.48 17.33 -17.79
N ARG A 151 -10.27 17.01 -18.26
CA ARG A 151 -9.74 15.65 -18.29
C ARG A 151 -9.05 15.31 -16.97
N PHE A 152 -9.40 14.16 -16.40
CA PHE A 152 -8.67 13.57 -15.29
C PHE A 152 -7.26 13.12 -15.72
N VAL A 153 -6.23 13.56 -15.00
CA VAL A 153 -4.83 13.32 -15.39
C VAL A 153 -3.94 12.78 -14.28
N SER A 154 -4.37 12.87 -13.02
CA SER A 154 -3.60 12.35 -11.88
C SER A 154 -4.49 12.03 -10.69
N VAL A 155 -4.08 11.07 -9.87
CA VAL A 155 -4.77 10.69 -8.63
C VAL A 155 -3.82 10.24 -7.53
N ALA A 156 -4.26 10.41 -6.30
CA ALA A 156 -3.78 9.70 -5.13
C ALA A 156 -4.99 9.32 -4.27
N TYR A 157 -4.98 8.13 -3.68
CA TYR A 157 -6.01 7.69 -2.75
C TYR A 157 -5.43 6.87 -1.59
N THR A 158 -6.13 6.84 -0.45
CA THR A 158 -5.79 5.95 0.68
C THR A 158 -6.34 4.54 0.46
N TRP A 159 -5.46 3.53 0.48
CA TRP A 159 -5.86 2.14 0.29
C TRP A 159 -6.38 1.50 1.58
N ILE A 160 -5.71 1.78 2.70
CA ILE A 160 -6.15 1.40 4.03
C ILE A 160 -6.04 2.60 4.96
N GLU A 161 -6.92 2.63 5.95
CA GLU A 161 -6.92 3.63 7.01
C GLU A 161 -7.23 2.97 8.35
N THR A 162 -6.25 2.96 9.27
CA THR A 162 -6.44 2.61 10.67
C THR A 162 -6.78 3.86 11.48
N GLU A 163 -6.93 3.74 12.80
CA GLU A 163 -7.11 4.89 13.69
C GLU A 163 -5.97 5.91 13.58
N SER A 164 -4.71 5.43 13.49
CA SER A 164 -3.51 6.28 13.57
C SER A 164 -2.73 6.40 12.26
N VAL A 165 -3.03 5.60 11.23
CA VAL A 165 -2.24 5.54 10.00
C VAL A 165 -3.16 5.49 8.77
N ALA A 166 -2.75 6.15 7.69
CA ALA A 166 -3.38 5.99 6.39
C ALA A 166 -2.32 5.74 5.32
N TYR A 167 -2.48 4.65 4.57
CA TYR A 167 -1.57 4.31 3.48
C TYR A 167 -2.09 4.80 2.14
N ILE A 168 -1.31 5.63 1.45
CA ILE A 168 -1.56 6.07 0.09
C ILE A 168 -1.11 4.95 -0.86
N GLY A 169 -2.03 4.42 -1.66
CA GLY A 169 -1.76 3.23 -2.50
C GLY A 169 -1.86 3.44 -4.01
N GLY A 170 -2.65 4.41 -4.48
CA GLY A 170 -2.91 4.59 -5.92
C GLY A 170 -2.43 5.93 -6.47
N VAL A 171 -1.14 6.22 -6.36
CA VAL A 171 -0.55 7.40 -6.99
C VAL A 171 -0.32 7.12 -8.47
N LEU A 172 -1.06 7.80 -9.34
CA LEU A 172 -0.93 7.66 -10.78
C LEU A 172 -1.00 9.02 -11.44
N THR A 173 -0.16 9.23 -12.44
CA THR A 173 -0.24 10.37 -13.36
C THR A 173 -0.15 9.85 -14.79
N GLU A 174 -1.08 10.27 -15.64
CA GLU A 174 -1.07 9.95 -17.07
C GLU A 174 0.27 10.38 -17.69
N GLU A 175 0.85 9.50 -18.52
CA GLU A 175 2.21 9.65 -19.06
C GLU A 175 2.45 11.01 -19.72
N ARG A 176 1.50 11.49 -20.53
CA ARG A 176 1.55 12.78 -21.24
C ARG A 176 1.58 13.99 -20.30
N TYR A 177 1.17 13.81 -19.05
CA TYR A 177 1.04 14.84 -18.03
C TYR A 177 2.08 14.71 -16.90
N ARG A 178 3.02 13.75 -17.00
CA ARG A 178 4.14 13.62 -16.06
C ARG A 178 5.09 14.81 -16.14
N ASN A 179 5.94 14.96 -15.11
CA ASN A 179 6.91 16.07 -14.97
C ASN A 179 6.30 17.48 -14.88
N ARG A 180 4.99 17.59 -14.61
CA ARG A 180 4.28 18.87 -14.44
C ARG A 180 3.90 19.20 -13.00
N GLY A 181 4.45 18.46 -12.03
CA GLY A 181 4.17 18.63 -10.60
C GLY A 181 2.85 18.02 -10.10
N LEU A 182 2.06 17.37 -10.97
CA LEU A 182 0.73 16.86 -10.62
C LEU A 182 0.75 15.78 -9.52
N ALA A 183 1.63 14.79 -9.63
CA ALA A 183 1.80 13.75 -8.60
C ALA A 183 2.11 14.37 -7.23
N LYS A 184 3.04 15.33 -7.20
CA LYS A 184 3.40 16.06 -5.98
C LYS A 184 2.22 16.85 -5.41
N ALA A 185 1.41 17.47 -6.27
CA ALA A 185 0.23 18.21 -5.84
C ALA A 185 -0.83 17.31 -5.21
N VAL A 186 -1.25 16.22 -5.89
CA VAL A 186 -2.25 15.27 -5.35
C VAL A 186 -1.75 14.57 -4.08
N VAL A 187 -0.47 14.18 -4.02
CA VAL A 187 0.13 13.55 -2.83
C VAL A 187 0.21 14.55 -1.68
N SER A 188 0.61 15.79 -1.93
CA SER A 188 0.63 16.80 -0.87
C SER A 188 -0.77 17.08 -0.32
N ALA A 189 -1.79 17.11 -1.19
CA ALA A 189 -3.17 17.36 -0.79
C ALA A 189 -3.70 16.24 0.12
N ILE A 190 -3.55 14.97 -0.30
CA ILE A 190 -4.00 13.84 0.50
C ILE A 190 -3.18 13.66 1.78
N ALA A 191 -1.86 13.88 1.75
CA ALA A 191 -1.02 13.81 2.94
C ALA A 191 -1.42 14.89 3.98
N ASN A 192 -1.71 16.10 3.52
CA ASN A 192 -2.23 17.16 4.39
C ASN A 192 -3.59 16.80 4.99
N ASP A 193 -4.50 16.22 4.23
CA ASP A 193 -5.80 15.74 4.74
C ASP A 193 -5.62 14.66 5.81
N ILE A 194 -4.79 13.65 5.54
CA ILE A 194 -4.48 12.56 6.48
C ILE A 194 -3.92 13.11 7.80
N VAL A 195 -2.91 13.98 7.73
CA VAL A 195 -2.28 14.54 8.95
C VAL A 195 -3.22 15.45 9.72
N LYS A 196 -4.07 16.23 9.03
CA LYS A 196 -5.12 17.03 9.69
C LYS A 196 -6.14 16.18 10.45
N ARG A 197 -6.33 14.92 10.02
CA ARG A 197 -7.17 13.93 10.72
C ARG A 197 -6.43 13.22 11.86
N GLY A 198 -5.21 13.65 12.20
CA GLY A 198 -4.41 13.09 13.29
C GLY A 198 -3.72 11.77 12.96
N LYS A 199 -3.62 11.43 11.66
CA LYS A 199 -3.01 10.17 11.20
C LYS A 199 -1.63 10.40 10.57
N ILE A 200 -0.81 9.37 10.56
CA ILE A 200 0.47 9.35 9.85
C ILE A 200 0.22 8.97 8.39
N ALA A 201 0.56 9.86 7.45
CA ALA A 201 0.50 9.55 6.03
C ALA A 201 1.66 8.60 5.69
N SER A 202 1.35 7.45 5.12
CA SER A 202 2.32 6.40 4.80
C SER A 202 2.16 5.93 3.36
N LEU A 203 3.20 5.39 2.76
CA LEU A 203 3.14 4.71 1.46
C LEU A 203 4.29 3.72 1.31
N TYR A 204 4.10 2.76 0.41
CA TYR A 204 5.21 1.99 -0.15
C TYR A 204 5.55 2.53 -1.54
N VAL A 205 6.83 2.55 -1.86
CA VAL A 205 7.34 2.90 -3.18
C VAL A 205 8.46 1.96 -3.55
N ARG A 206 8.53 1.52 -4.81
CA ARG A 206 9.68 0.76 -5.30
C ARG A 206 10.98 1.52 -5.06
N ASP A 207 12.00 0.81 -4.60
CA ASP A 207 13.30 1.42 -4.30
C ASP A 207 14.07 1.90 -5.54
N ASP A 208 13.70 1.42 -6.72
CA ASP A 208 14.19 1.87 -8.03
C ASP A 208 13.37 3.02 -8.65
N ASN A 209 12.25 3.42 -8.05
CA ASN A 209 11.40 4.51 -8.56
C ASN A 209 11.86 5.87 -8.04
N ILE A 210 13.05 6.28 -8.48
CA ILE A 210 13.70 7.54 -8.10
C ILE A 210 12.80 8.78 -8.32
N PRO A 211 12.03 8.90 -9.43
CA PRO A 211 11.13 10.04 -9.61
C PRO A 211 10.04 10.13 -8.54
N ALA A 212 9.42 9.00 -8.16
CA ALA A 212 8.40 8.98 -7.11
C ALA A 212 8.99 9.28 -5.73
N ILE A 213 10.12 8.66 -5.39
CA ILE A 213 10.83 8.92 -4.14
C ILE A 213 11.11 10.42 -3.98
N LYS A 214 11.68 11.08 -4.99
CA LYS A 214 11.94 12.54 -4.96
C LYS A 214 10.66 13.37 -4.81
N ALA A 215 9.57 12.96 -5.44
CA ALA A 215 8.29 13.64 -5.28
C ALA A 215 7.76 13.53 -3.83
N TYR A 216 7.87 12.35 -3.22
CA TYR A 216 7.46 12.10 -1.84
C TYR A 216 8.36 12.84 -0.83
N GLU A 217 9.67 12.80 -1.01
CA GLU A 217 10.62 13.56 -0.18
C GLU A 217 10.37 15.07 -0.25
N ALA A 218 10.02 15.60 -1.43
CA ALA A 218 9.66 17.01 -1.58
C ALA A 218 8.41 17.39 -0.77
N VAL A 219 7.44 16.47 -0.68
CA VAL A 219 6.24 16.62 0.19
C VAL A 219 6.60 16.51 1.66
N GLY A 220 7.69 15.84 2.03
CA GLY A 220 8.12 15.68 3.42
C GLY A 220 8.10 14.24 3.92
N PHE A 221 7.83 13.27 3.04
CA PHE A 221 7.97 11.85 3.36
C PHE A 221 9.43 11.49 3.62
N LYS A 222 9.65 10.59 4.58
CA LYS A 222 10.97 10.04 4.92
C LYS A 222 10.91 8.52 4.95
N ALA A 223 11.99 7.87 4.52
CA ALA A 223 12.13 6.42 4.63
C ALA A 223 12.07 5.98 6.10
N ARG A 224 11.28 4.93 6.38
CA ARG A 224 11.07 4.35 7.72
C ARG A 224 11.39 2.86 7.79
N GLY A 225 11.23 2.14 6.67
CA GLY A 225 11.44 0.70 6.59
C GLY A 225 11.51 0.21 5.15
N ARG A 226 11.66 -1.10 4.97
CA ARG A 226 11.70 -1.75 3.66
C ARG A 226 10.98 -3.10 3.71
N ARG A 227 10.49 -3.56 2.56
CA ARG A 227 9.98 -4.93 2.37
C ARG A 227 10.32 -5.44 0.98
N LEU A 228 10.24 -6.75 0.81
CA LEU A 228 10.16 -7.39 -0.49
C LEU A 228 8.69 -7.46 -0.90
N TRP A 229 8.45 -7.15 -2.17
CA TRP A 229 7.23 -7.47 -2.89
C TRP A 229 7.59 -8.63 -3.84
N VAL A 230 6.93 -9.77 -3.70
CA VAL A 230 7.28 -11.02 -4.38
C VAL A 230 6.07 -11.49 -5.19
N ASP A 231 6.11 -11.33 -6.51
CA ASP A 231 5.10 -11.88 -7.42
C ASP A 231 5.38 -13.35 -7.72
N VAL A 232 4.40 -14.19 -7.40
CA VAL A 232 4.38 -15.59 -7.76
C VAL A 232 3.27 -15.79 -8.78
N ASN A 233 3.63 -15.82 -10.07
CA ASN A 233 2.77 -16.17 -11.20
C ASN A 233 1.48 -15.33 -11.38
N THR A 234 1.39 -14.15 -10.77
CA THR A 234 0.27 -13.22 -10.98
C THR A 234 0.51 -12.35 -12.21
N GLY A 235 1.78 -12.01 -12.46
CA GLY A 235 2.18 -11.09 -13.53
C GLY A 235 2.05 -9.61 -13.14
N GLU A 236 1.76 -9.31 -11.88
CA GLU A 236 1.67 -7.95 -11.37
C GLU A 236 3.06 -7.33 -11.11
N SER A 237 3.07 -6.04 -10.82
CA SER A 237 4.22 -5.31 -10.29
C SER A 237 3.74 -4.18 -9.38
N PRO A 238 4.52 -3.83 -8.33
CA PRO A 238 4.24 -2.66 -7.50
C PRO A 238 4.49 -1.35 -8.26
#